data_AF-A0A0A2M5M3-F1
#
_entry.id   AF-A0A0A2M5M3-F1
#
_cell.length_a   1.000
_cell.length_b   1.000
_cell.length_c   1.000
_cell.angle_alpha   90.00
_cell.angle_beta   90.00
_cell.angle_gamma   90.00
#
_symmetry.space_group_name_H-M   'P 1'
#
loop_
_entity.id
_entity.type
_entity.pdbx_description
1 polymer ?
#
loop_
_entity_poly.entity_id
_entity_poly.type
_entity_poly.pdbx_seq_one_letter_code
_entity_poly.pdbx_strand_id
1 'polypeptide(L)'
;MKNMTLSNFKEQLEKVIQKLHLELSANSSNPNIFYLENVKDLRIALLELEESSYFINELNPLKETVIYSLGSDLETLSTNQKDTLEVVLFNLRFRLANLLNLLNGFVLIQSEESINIKLPPIENLKDISKYTNDLHNAISQIVINDDIKGSEKVVSVENGSIWFNVLVGGGGVGLISSVVWAASAVYNFVLKCRISEEHLRTVSIQNDALQHIVDLNEAAIKRVIQTEAEYINSQAFKENEPENIEKIKNSIKTFADIIMKGGEVRPAINAPEDIKELFPSNPALIESKAIKKIENE
;
A
#
# COMPACT_ATOMS: atom_id res chain seq x y z
N MET A 1 10.47 11.50 -4.14
CA MET A 1 9.02 11.63 -3.92
C MET A 1 8.47 10.24 -3.66
N LYS A 2 7.69 10.05 -2.59
CA LYS A 2 6.97 8.80 -2.35
C LYS A 2 5.90 8.69 -3.46
N ASN A 3 5.98 7.70 -4.34
CA ASN A 3 4.97 7.51 -5.39
C ASN A 3 3.64 7.15 -4.74
N MET A 4 2.81 8.16 -4.54
CA MET A 4 1.52 8.08 -3.87
C MET A 4 0.42 8.04 -4.93
N THR A 5 -0.53 7.12 -4.79
CA THR A 5 -1.69 7.02 -5.67
C THR A 5 -2.64 8.19 -5.45
N LEU A 6 -3.43 8.56 -6.47
CA LEU A 6 -4.45 9.61 -6.34
C LEU A 6 -5.48 9.27 -5.26
N SER A 7 -5.82 7.99 -5.14
CA SER A 7 -6.76 7.52 -4.13
C SER A 7 -6.19 7.64 -2.71
N ASN A 8 -4.90 7.31 -2.51
CA ASN A 8 -4.24 7.55 -1.22
C ASN A 8 -4.17 9.06 -0.94
N PHE A 9 -3.88 9.87 -1.97
CA PHE A 9 -3.75 11.32 -1.83
C PHE A 9 -5.07 11.95 -1.37
N LYS A 10 -6.18 11.51 -1.96
CA LYS A 10 -7.53 11.86 -1.53
C LYS A 10 -7.77 11.51 -0.05
N GLU A 11 -7.47 10.27 0.38
CA GLU A 11 -7.68 9.85 1.77
C GLU A 11 -6.82 10.66 2.76
N GLN A 12 -5.56 10.92 2.41
CA GLN A 12 -4.69 11.79 3.22
C GLN A 12 -5.27 13.21 3.32
N LEU A 13 -5.75 13.75 2.21
CA LEU A 13 -6.35 15.08 2.17
C LEU A 13 -7.62 15.17 3.04
N GLU A 14 -8.47 14.13 3.05
CA GLU A 14 -9.64 14.03 3.92
C GLU A 14 -9.25 14.08 5.40
N LYS A 15 -8.24 13.30 5.81
CA LYS A 15 -7.72 13.29 7.19
C LYS A 15 -7.14 14.64 7.60
N VAL A 16 -6.37 15.27 6.72
CA VAL A 16 -5.78 16.58 6.96
C VAL A 16 -6.85 17.65 7.13
N ILE A 17 -7.85 17.69 6.26
CA ILE A 17 -8.93 18.71 6.32
C ILE A 17 -9.71 18.63 7.63
N GLN A 18 -9.96 17.43 8.16
CA GLN A 18 -10.64 17.25 9.45
C GLN A 18 -9.85 17.85 10.62
N LYS A 19 -8.51 17.76 10.57
CA LYS A 19 -7.62 18.33 11.59
C LYS A 19 -7.35 19.82 11.39
N LEU A 20 -7.67 20.39 10.23
CA LEU A 20 -7.44 21.80 9.90
C LEU A 20 -8.57 22.70 10.44
N HIS A 21 -8.86 22.54 11.74
CA HIS A 21 -9.83 23.35 12.46
C HIS A 21 -9.19 23.94 13.72
N LEU A 22 -9.48 25.21 13.93
CA LEU A 22 -9.04 25.99 15.09
C LEU A 22 -10.30 26.52 15.78
N GLU A 23 -10.41 26.30 17.07
CA GLU A 23 -11.44 26.90 17.90
C GLU A 23 -10.86 28.11 18.64
N LEU A 24 -11.66 29.19 18.71
CA LEU A 24 -11.25 30.46 19.28
C LEU A 24 -12.26 30.86 20.35
N SER A 25 -11.81 31.01 21.59
CA SER A 25 -12.63 31.48 22.70
C SER A 25 -12.18 32.87 23.15
N ALA A 26 -13.12 33.81 23.24
CA ALA A 26 -12.82 35.17 23.69
C ALA A 26 -12.58 35.19 25.20
N ASN A 27 -11.61 35.98 25.65
CA ASN A 27 -11.35 36.16 27.07
C ASN A 27 -12.49 36.95 27.72
N SER A 28 -13.10 36.40 28.78
CA SER A 28 -14.20 37.01 29.52
C SER A 28 -13.87 38.38 30.13
N SER A 29 -12.58 38.66 30.36
CA SER A 29 -12.06 39.88 30.98
C SER A 29 -11.56 40.92 29.97
N ASN A 30 -11.18 40.50 28.76
CA ASN A 30 -10.76 41.40 27.68
C ASN A 30 -11.19 40.84 26.31
N PRO A 31 -12.21 41.43 25.66
CA PRO A 31 -12.74 40.92 24.40
C PRO A 31 -11.77 41.03 23.21
N ASN A 32 -10.64 41.73 23.36
CA ASN A 32 -9.59 41.84 22.35
C ASN A 32 -8.50 40.77 22.48
N ILE A 33 -8.67 39.83 23.41
CA ILE A 33 -7.76 38.71 23.65
C ILE A 33 -8.52 37.40 23.38
N PHE A 34 -7.91 36.53 22.58
CA PHE A 34 -8.48 35.24 22.20
C PHE A 34 -7.58 34.10 22.66
N TYR A 35 -8.18 33.02 23.15
CA TYR A 35 -7.53 31.75 23.42
C TYR A 35 -7.68 30.83 22.22
N LEU A 36 -6.64 30.04 21.99
CA LEU A 36 -6.58 29.07 20.91
C LEU A 36 -6.83 27.69 21.45
N GLU A 37 -7.73 26.96 20.81
CA GLU A 37 -7.96 25.55 21.09
C GLU A 37 -7.63 24.74 19.83
N ASN A 38 -7.19 23.50 20.03
CA ASN A 38 -6.84 22.57 18.95
C ASN A 38 -5.57 22.91 18.14
N VAL A 39 -4.62 23.68 18.70
CA VAL A 39 -3.38 24.07 18.02
C VAL A 39 -2.50 22.86 17.67
N LYS A 40 -2.49 21.82 18.53
CA LYS A 40 -1.75 20.59 18.28
C LYS A 40 -2.18 19.86 17.01
N ASP A 41 -3.48 19.63 16.82
CA ASP A 41 -3.98 18.91 15.65
C ASP A 41 -3.81 19.74 14.37
N LEU A 42 -4.02 21.06 14.48
CA LEU A 42 -3.71 21.98 13.38
C LEU A 42 -2.23 21.86 12.97
N ARG A 43 -1.29 21.86 13.92
CA ARG A 43 0.14 21.69 13.62
C ARG A 43 0.45 20.37 12.93
N ILE A 44 -0.14 19.28 13.42
CA ILE A 44 0.00 17.97 12.79
C ILE A 44 -0.48 18.05 11.33
N ALA A 45 -1.64 18.67 11.08
CA ALA A 45 -2.17 18.85 9.73
C ALA A 45 -1.24 19.70 8.84
N LEU A 46 -0.67 20.79 9.38
CA LEU A 46 0.26 21.64 8.64
C LEU A 46 1.57 20.91 8.30
N LEU A 47 2.12 20.14 9.24
CA LEU A 47 3.31 19.31 8.99
C LEU A 47 3.04 18.24 7.93
N GLU A 48 1.90 17.55 8.00
CA GLU A 48 1.48 16.57 6.98
C GLU A 48 1.38 17.23 5.58
N LEU A 49 0.90 18.48 5.49
CA LEU A 49 0.85 19.24 4.24
C LEU A 49 2.25 19.68 3.76
N GLU A 50 3.14 20.09 4.67
CA GLU A 50 4.52 20.46 4.32
C GLU A 50 5.31 19.27 3.78
N GLU A 51 5.21 18.11 4.44
CA GLU A 51 5.87 16.86 4.04
C GLU A 51 5.42 16.39 2.64
N SER A 52 4.18 16.72 2.25
CA SER A 52 3.65 16.38 0.93
C SER A 52 4.32 17.15 -0.22
N SER A 53 4.98 18.27 0.07
CA SER A 53 5.57 19.22 -0.89
C SER A 53 4.62 19.89 -1.90
N TYR A 54 3.36 19.45 -2.02
CA TYR A 54 2.39 19.99 -2.97
C TYR A 54 1.81 21.34 -2.58
N PHE A 55 1.83 21.67 -1.29
CA PHE A 55 1.14 22.84 -0.73
C PHE A 55 2.09 23.90 -0.19
N ILE A 56 3.39 23.85 -0.53
CA ILE A 56 4.40 24.75 0.03
C ILE A 56 4.01 26.23 -0.17
N ASN A 57 3.49 26.57 -1.35
CA ASN A 57 3.11 27.95 -1.66
C ASN A 57 1.89 28.41 -0.85
N GLU A 58 0.91 27.53 -0.66
CA GLU A 58 -0.28 27.75 0.13
C GLU A 58 0.02 27.88 1.63
N LEU A 59 1.10 27.25 2.10
CA LEU A 59 1.53 27.27 3.50
C LEU A 59 2.44 28.46 3.84
N ASN A 60 3.10 29.08 2.86
CA ASN A 60 4.00 30.22 3.12
C ASN A 60 3.33 31.36 3.91
N PRO A 61 2.09 31.80 3.61
CA PRO A 61 1.41 32.81 4.42
C PRO A 61 1.18 32.38 5.88
N LEU A 62 1.03 31.08 6.16
CA LEU A 62 0.87 30.58 7.53
C LEU A 62 2.17 30.66 8.34
N LYS A 63 3.32 30.50 7.68
CA LYS A 63 4.64 30.61 8.34
C LYS A 63 4.92 32.01 8.90
N GLU A 64 4.28 33.02 8.33
CA GLU A 64 4.34 34.40 8.80
C GLU A 64 3.36 34.67 9.96
N THR A 65 2.47 33.73 10.27
CA THR A 65 1.53 33.86 11.39
C THR A 65 2.11 33.31 12.69
N VAL A 66 1.48 33.72 13.78
CA VAL A 66 1.77 33.28 15.15
C VAL A 66 1.74 31.76 15.34
N ILE A 67 1.01 31.00 14.50
CA ILE A 67 0.80 29.56 14.71
C ILE A 67 2.09 28.73 14.69
N TYR A 68 3.13 29.21 14.00
CA TYR A 68 4.46 28.58 13.96
C TYR A 68 5.38 28.99 15.12
N SER A 69 5.04 30.07 15.86
CA SER A 69 5.85 30.57 16.98
C SER A 69 5.35 30.16 18.36
N LEU A 70 4.10 29.69 18.51
CA LEU A 70 3.57 29.35 19.84
C LEU A 70 4.25 28.11 20.44
N GLY A 71 4.52 28.09 21.73
CA GLY A 71 5.02 26.89 22.42
C GLY A 71 3.91 25.94 22.87
N SER A 72 2.68 26.44 23.04
CA SER A 72 1.56 25.69 23.62
C SER A 72 0.19 26.28 23.23
N ASP A 73 -0.87 25.53 23.53
CA ASP A 73 -2.28 25.88 23.29
C ASP A 73 -2.78 27.05 24.18
N LEU A 74 -1.96 27.57 25.10
CA LEU A 74 -2.39 28.58 26.10
C LEU A 74 -2.00 30.02 25.77
N GLU A 75 -1.49 30.27 24.56
CA GLU A 75 -1.04 31.61 24.16
C GLU A 75 -2.19 32.47 23.64
N THR A 76 -2.21 33.73 24.08
CA THR A 76 -3.25 34.71 23.76
C THR A 76 -2.99 35.40 22.43
N LEU A 77 -4.00 35.53 21.58
CA LEU A 77 -3.93 36.31 20.35
C LEU A 77 -4.57 37.69 20.51
N SER A 78 -3.95 38.70 19.89
CA SER A 78 -4.61 39.98 19.61
C SER A 78 -5.62 39.83 18.45
N THR A 79 -6.57 40.77 18.37
CA THR A 79 -7.57 40.83 17.28
C THR A 79 -6.94 40.77 15.88
N ASN A 80 -5.87 41.53 15.62
CA ASN A 80 -5.22 41.53 14.30
C ASN A 80 -4.57 40.18 13.95
N GLN A 81 -3.96 39.53 14.94
CA GLN A 81 -3.35 38.21 14.76
C GLN A 81 -4.43 37.15 14.51
N LYS A 82 -5.53 37.22 15.25
CA LYS A 82 -6.70 36.36 15.10
C LYS A 82 -7.32 36.50 13.70
N ASP A 83 -7.60 37.72 13.25
CA ASP A 83 -8.21 37.98 11.94
C ASP A 83 -7.30 37.53 10.79
N THR A 84 -5.99 37.78 10.89
CA THR A 84 -5.01 37.31 9.90
C THR A 84 -4.99 35.78 9.83
N LEU A 85 -4.94 35.11 10.98
CA LEU A 85 -4.92 33.65 11.06
C LEU A 85 -6.21 33.03 10.51
N GLU A 86 -7.38 33.58 10.86
CA GLU A 86 -8.68 33.13 10.35
C GLU A 86 -8.76 33.23 8.82
N VAL A 87 -8.31 34.34 8.24
CA VAL A 87 -8.31 34.54 6.78
C VAL A 87 -7.39 33.54 6.09
N VAL A 88 -6.18 33.35 6.59
CA VAL A 88 -5.21 32.43 5.98
C VAL A 88 -5.69 30.98 6.11
N LEU A 89 -6.17 30.56 7.28
CA LEU A 89 -6.72 29.22 7.48
C LEU A 89 -7.97 28.99 6.64
N PHE A 90 -8.88 29.95 6.56
CA PHE A 90 -10.06 29.84 5.71
C PHE A 90 -9.67 29.62 4.25
N ASN A 91 -8.73 30.40 3.73
CA ASN A 91 -8.25 30.25 2.35
C ASN A 91 -7.60 28.90 2.10
N LEU A 92 -6.80 28.40 3.03
CA LEU A 92 -6.20 27.07 2.93
C LEU A 92 -7.29 25.98 2.93
N ARG A 93 -8.20 26.00 3.91
CA ARG A 93 -9.33 25.05 3.99
C ARG A 93 -10.16 25.06 2.72
N PHE A 94 -10.50 26.23 2.21
CA PHE A 94 -11.29 26.39 1.01
C PHE A 94 -10.60 25.76 -0.22
N ARG A 95 -9.30 25.99 -0.39
CA ARG A 95 -8.51 25.39 -1.48
C ARG A 95 -8.44 23.88 -1.36
N LEU A 96 -8.12 23.36 -0.17
CA LEU A 96 -8.04 21.92 0.08
C LEU A 96 -9.41 21.24 -0.11
N ALA A 97 -10.49 21.85 0.38
CA ALA A 97 -11.85 21.34 0.21
C ALA A 97 -12.28 21.33 -1.27
N ASN A 98 -11.95 22.36 -2.05
CA ASN A 98 -12.22 22.37 -3.49
C ASN A 98 -11.43 21.30 -4.22
N LEU A 99 -10.15 21.10 -3.87
CA LEU A 99 -9.34 20.02 -4.42
C LEU A 99 -9.95 18.65 -4.08
N LEU A 100 -10.37 18.45 -2.83
CA LEU A 100 -11.05 17.22 -2.40
C LEU A 100 -12.36 17.00 -3.19
N ASN A 101 -13.16 18.04 -3.38
CA ASN A 101 -14.38 17.97 -4.19
C ASN A 101 -14.09 17.60 -5.65
N LEU A 102 -13.00 18.11 -6.24
CA LEU A 102 -12.56 17.69 -7.57
C LEU A 102 -12.15 16.22 -7.56
N LEU A 103 -11.34 15.78 -6.59
CA LEU A 103 -10.90 14.38 -6.46
C LEU A 103 -12.09 13.44 -6.27
N ASN A 104 -13.12 13.84 -5.53
CA ASN A 104 -14.37 13.09 -5.38
C ASN A 104 -15.10 12.84 -6.70
N GLY A 105 -14.89 13.69 -7.71
CA GLY A 105 -15.47 13.51 -9.05
C GLY A 105 -14.71 12.53 -9.95
N PHE A 106 -13.43 12.25 -9.68
CA PHE A 106 -12.58 11.42 -10.56
C PHE A 106 -12.05 10.14 -9.91
N VAL A 107 -11.93 10.10 -8.57
CA VAL A 107 -11.46 8.94 -7.82
C VAL A 107 -12.66 8.09 -7.42
N LEU A 108 -12.78 6.93 -8.06
CA LEU A 108 -13.85 5.97 -7.79
C LEU A 108 -13.68 5.35 -6.41
N ILE A 109 -14.81 5.10 -5.74
CA ILE A 109 -14.86 4.35 -4.48
C ILE A 109 -14.55 2.89 -4.80
N GLN A 110 -13.57 2.32 -4.10
CA GLN A 110 -13.16 0.93 -4.27
C GLN A 110 -14.06 0.01 -3.45
N SER A 111 -14.19 -1.26 -3.84
CA SER A 111 -14.87 -2.27 -3.03
C SER A 111 -13.89 -2.87 -2.03
N GLU A 112 -14.34 -3.24 -0.83
CA GLU A 112 -13.52 -4.02 0.11
C GLU A 112 -13.11 -5.38 -0.49
N GLU A 113 -13.89 -5.88 -1.46
CA GLU A 113 -13.60 -7.10 -2.22
C GLU A 113 -12.68 -6.87 -3.43
N SER A 114 -12.04 -5.71 -3.52
CA SER A 114 -11.10 -5.36 -4.59
C SER A 114 -9.65 -5.35 -4.10
N ILE A 115 -8.74 -5.53 -5.04
CA ILE A 115 -7.30 -5.43 -4.83
C ILE A 115 -6.72 -4.42 -5.80
N ASN A 116 -5.63 -3.77 -5.38
CA ASN A 116 -4.87 -2.83 -6.18
C ASN A 116 -3.57 -3.48 -6.63
N ILE A 117 -3.33 -3.53 -7.93
CA ILE A 117 -2.16 -4.16 -8.53
C ILE A 117 -1.37 -3.12 -9.32
N LYS A 118 -0.14 -2.86 -8.90
CA LYS A 118 0.83 -2.07 -9.66
C LYS A 118 1.58 -2.99 -10.61
N LEU A 119 1.54 -2.67 -11.89
CA LEU A 119 2.35 -3.38 -12.87
C LEU A 119 3.85 -3.09 -12.67
N PRO A 120 4.73 -4.01 -13.08
CA PRO A 120 6.16 -3.71 -13.25
C PRO A 120 6.41 -2.57 -14.25
N PRO A 121 7.64 -2.05 -14.38
CA PRO A 121 8.00 -1.08 -15.41
C PRO A 121 7.55 -1.54 -16.80
N ILE A 122 6.93 -0.61 -17.53
CA ILE A 122 6.31 -0.83 -18.84
C ILE A 122 7.05 0.04 -19.85
N GLU A 123 7.66 -0.58 -20.86
CA GLU A 123 8.33 0.15 -21.94
C GLU A 123 7.43 0.27 -23.17
N ASN A 124 6.58 -0.73 -23.40
CA ASN A 124 5.73 -0.80 -24.58
C ASN A 124 4.41 -1.54 -24.31
N LEU A 125 3.49 -1.51 -25.28
CA LEU A 125 2.17 -2.14 -25.16
C LEU A 125 2.23 -3.67 -25.02
N LYS A 126 3.30 -4.32 -25.49
CA LYS A 126 3.49 -5.76 -25.35
C LYS A 126 3.72 -6.13 -23.89
N ASP A 127 4.39 -5.28 -23.13
CA ASP A 127 4.59 -5.48 -21.69
C ASP A 127 3.25 -5.42 -20.95
N ILE A 128 2.39 -4.45 -21.29
CA ILE A 128 1.03 -4.37 -20.71
C ILE A 128 0.25 -5.65 -21.01
N SER A 129 0.21 -6.05 -22.28
CA SER A 129 -0.52 -7.26 -22.69
C SER A 129 0.02 -8.52 -22.00
N LYS A 130 1.34 -8.61 -21.82
CA LYS A 130 1.96 -9.73 -21.11
C LYS A 130 1.57 -9.74 -19.63
N TYR A 131 1.82 -8.64 -18.91
CA TYR A 131 1.57 -8.59 -17.47
C TYR A 131 0.09 -8.74 -17.13
N THR A 132 -0.81 -8.16 -17.93
CA THR A 132 -2.25 -8.33 -17.73
C THR A 132 -2.70 -9.77 -18.00
N ASN A 133 -2.15 -10.45 -19.01
CA ASN A 133 -2.44 -11.86 -19.25
C ASN A 133 -1.87 -12.77 -18.15
N ASP A 134 -0.66 -12.49 -17.66
CA ASP A 134 -0.05 -13.24 -16.56
C ASP A 134 -0.90 -13.09 -15.28
N LEU A 135 -1.32 -11.86 -14.96
CA LEU A 135 -2.24 -11.57 -13.85
C LEU A 135 -3.60 -12.24 -14.02
N HIS A 136 -4.18 -12.17 -15.22
CA HIS A 136 -5.46 -12.83 -15.52
C HIS A 136 -5.38 -14.32 -15.19
N ASN A 137 -4.36 -15.01 -15.68
CA ASN A 137 -4.18 -16.43 -15.42
C ASN A 137 -3.92 -16.71 -13.93
N ALA A 138 -3.09 -15.91 -13.26
CA ALA A 138 -2.77 -16.10 -11.84
C ALA A 138 -3.95 -15.81 -10.91
N ILE A 139 -4.91 -14.99 -11.31
CA ILE A 139 -6.10 -14.66 -10.52
C ILE A 139 -7.22 -15.64 -10.88
N SER A 140 -7.67 -15.65 -12.14
CA SER A 140 -8.84 -16.43 -12.58
C SER A 140 -8.78 -17.90 -12.20
N GLN A 141 -7.60 -18.54 -12.30
CA GLN A 141 -7.42 -19.96 -12.02
C GLN A 141 -7.71 -20.34 -10.56
N ILE A 142 -7.50 -19.42 -9.61
CA ILE A 142 -7.64 -19.70 -8.18
C ILE A 142 -8.92 -19.12 -7.57
N VAL A 143 -9.49 -18.06 -8.15
CA VAL A 143 -10.70 -17.42 -7.61
C VAL A 143 -11.99 -17.78 -8.34
N ILE A 144 -11.95 -18.15 -9.62
CA ILE A 144 -13.15 -18.49 -10.40
C ILE A 144 -13.40 -20.00 -10.32
N ASN A 145 -14.04 -20.43 -9.23
CA ASN A 145 -14.45 -21.82 -8.99
C ASN A 145 -15.62 -21.87 -7.98
N ASP A 146 -16.19 -23.06 -7.77
CA ASP A 146 -17.38 -23.25 -6.92
C ASP A 146 -17.13 -23.05 -5.42
N ASP A 147 -15.89 -23.19 -4.96
CA ASP A 147 -15.52 -22.99 -3.55
C ASP A 147 -15.37 -21.51 -3.19
N ILE A 148 -14.68 -20.74 -4.04
CA ILE A 148 -14.37 -19.33 -3.79
C ILE A 148 -15.45 -18.39 -4.34
N LYS A 149 -16.07 -18.77 -5.46
CA LYS A 149 -17.10 -18.00 -6.18
C LYS A 149 -16.68 -16.55 -6.46
N GLY A 150 -15.39 -16.35 -6.71
CA GLY A 150 -14.82 -15.08 -7.08
C GLY A 150 -15.07 -14.74 -8.54
N SER A 151 -14.54 -13.60 -8.93
CA SER A 151 -14.60 -12.97 -10.23
C SER A 151 -13.27 -12.28 -10.51
N GLU A 152 -13.07 -11.83 -11.74
CA GLU A 152 -11.95 -10.98 -12.09
C GLU A 152 -12.48 -9.88 -13.00
N LYS A 153 -12.60 -8.67 -12.46
CA LYS A 153 -13.07 -7.52 -13.23
C LYS A 153 -12.23 -6.30 -12.92
N VAL A 154 -11.57 -5.77 -13.94
CA VAL A 154 -10.92 -4.46 -13.85
C VAL A 154 -12.02 -3.40 -13.67
N VAL A 155 -12.04 -2.76 -12.51
CA VAL A 155 -13.01 -1.70 -12.17
C VAL A 155 -12.48 -0.36 -12.68
N SER A 156 -11.20 -0.10 -12.45
CA SER A 156 -10.57 1.15 -12.85
C SER A 156 -9.06 1.00 -12.98
N VAL A 157 -8.46 1.87 -13.79
CA VAL A 157 -7.03 2.14 -13.78
C VAL A 157 -6.85 3.52 -13.18
N GLU A 158 -5.97 3.66 -12.19
CA GLU A 158 -5.78 4.95 -11.54
C GLU A 158 -5.10 5.94 -12.50
N ASN A 159 -5.74 7.11 -12.66
CA ASN A 159 -5.30 8.15 -13.58
C ASN A 159 -3.84 8.58 -13.31
N GLY A 160 -3.03 8.57 -14.37
CA GLY A 160 -1.62 8.93 -14.28
C GLY A 160 -0.72 7.89 -13.62
N SER A 161 -1.19 6.65 -13.45
CA SER A 161 -0.41 5.56 -12.85
C SER A 161 -0.60 4.23 -13.60
N ILE A 162 0.14 3.21 -13.17
CA ILE A 162 0.05 1.82 -13.64
C ILE A 162 -0.63 0.90 -12.62
N TRP A 163 -1.47 1.47 -11.76
CA TRP A 163 -2.27 0.74 -10.77
C TRP A 163 -3.63 0.35 -11.33
N PHE A 164 -3.94 -0.93 -11.23
CA PHE A 164 -5.22 -1.52 -11.59
C PHE A 164 -6.01 -1.82 -10.32
N ASN A 165 -7.24 -1.33 -10.24
CA ASN A 165 -8.21 -1.82 -9.27
C ASN A 165 -8.98 -2.98 -9.89
N VAL A 166 -8.85 -4.16 -9.28
CA VAL A 166 -9.48 -5.39 -9.74
C VAL A 166 -10.47 -5.84 -8.67
N LEU A 167 -11.75 -5.90 -9.04
CA LEU A 167 -12.76 -6.56 -8.22
C LEU A 167 -12.54 -8.05 -8.34
N VAL A 168 -12.35 -8.67 -7.18
CA VAL A 168 -12.18 -10.11 -7.06
C VAL A 168 -13.51 -10.71 -6.60
N GLY A 169 -14.14 -10.13 -5.58
CA GLY A 169 -15.42 -10.64 -5.09
C GLY A 169 -15.31 -11.98 -4.35
N GLY A 170 -16.34 -12.29 -3.56
CA GLY A 170 -16.38 -13.51 -2.75
C GLY A 170 -15.22 -13.60 -1.75
N GLY A 171 -14.87 -14.81 -1.32
CA GLY A 171 -13.71 -15.05 -0.46
C GLY A 171 -12.34 -14.85 -1.14
N GLY A 172 -12.30 -14.34 -2.37
CA GLY A 172 -11.12 -14.31 -3.22
C GLY A 172 -10.01 -13.36 -2.75
N VAL A 173 -10.34 -12.27 -2.05
CA VAL A 173 -9.32 -11.35 -1.49
C VAL A 173 -8.43 -12.07 -0.48
N GLY A 174 -9.01 -12.89 0.40
CA GLY A 174 -8.26 -13.67 1.39
C GLY A 174 -7.32 -14.68 0.73
N LEU A 175 -7.80 -15.37 -0.31
CA LEU A 175 -6.97 -16.30 -1.08
C LEU A 175 -5.81 -15.58 -1.79
N ILE A 176 -6.08 -14.47 -2.48
CA ILE A 176 -5.04 -13.69 -3.16
C ILE A 176 -4.04 -13.13 -2.15
N SER A 177 -4.48 -12.65 -0.99
CA SER A 177 -3.57 -12.17 0.05
C SER A 177 -2.60 -13.27 0.50
N SER A 178 -3.08 -14.51 0.63
CA SER A 178 -2.26 -15.67 1.00
C SER A 178 -1.24 -16.02 -0.09
N VAL A 179 -1.66 -16.00 -1.36
CA VAL A 179 -0.79 -16.23 -2.52
C VAL A 179 0.28 -15.13 -2.64
N VAL A 180 -0.11 -13.87 -2.48
CA VAL A 180 0.79 -12.71 -2.52
C VAL A 180 1.78 -12.74 -1.35
N TRP A 181 1.37 -13.22 -0.18
CA TRP A 181 2.26 -13.46 0.95
C TRP A 181 3.30 -14.54 0.63
N ALA A 182 2.85 -15.69 0.12
CA ALA A 182 3.74 -16.77 -0.30
C ALA A 182 4.71 -16.31 -1.39
N ALA A 183 4.23 -15.55 -2.38
CA ALA A 183 5.05 -14.94 -3.42
C ALA A 183 6.12 -13.99 -2.84
N SER A 184 5.77 -13.21 -1.82
CA SER A 184 6.72 -12.34 -1.11
C SER A 184 7.76 -13.14 -0.32
N ALA A 185 7.37 -14.23 0.32
CA ALA A 185 8.31 -15.13 0.99
C ALA A 185 9.29 -15.79 0.01
N VAL A 186 8.79 -16.22 -1.17
CA VAL A 186 9.62 -16.75 -2.26
C VAL A 186 10.57 -15.66 -2.78
N TYR A 187 10.08 -14.44 -2.99
CA TYR A 187 10.92 -13.31 -3.38
C TYR A 187 12.07 -13.05 -2.40
N ASN A 188 11.77 -12.97 -1.09
CA ASN A 188 12.79 -12.80 -0.06
C ASN A 188 13.81 -13.96 -0.09
N PHE A 189 13.34 -15.19 -0.25
CA PHE A 189 14.23 -16.35 -0.33
C PHE A 189 15.15 -16.28 -1.57
N VAL A 190 14.63 -15.90 -2.73
CA VAL A 190 15.42 -15.68 -3.96
C VAL A 190 16.45 -14.57 -3.74
N LEU A 191 16.10 -13.47 -3.06
CA LEU A 191 17.06 -12.42 -2.72
C LEU A 191 18.20 -12.95 -1.85
N LYS A 192 17.89 -13.75 -0.82
CA LYS A 192 18.90 -14.37 0.05
C LYS A 192 19.83 -15.30 -0.74
N CYS A 193 19.29 -16.12 -1.64
CA CYS A 193 20.08 -16.97 -2.52
C CYS A 193 21.04 -16.14 -3.39
N ARG A 194 20.56 -15.07 -4.03
CA ARG A 194 21.40 -14.19 -4.88
C ARG A 194 22.53 -13.53 -4.09
N ILE A 195 22.25 -13.03 -2.90
CA ILE A 195 23.28 -12.42 -2.03
C ILE A 195 24.33 -13.47 -1.64
N SER A 196 23.89 -14.68 -1.29
CA SER A 196 24.78 -15.79 -0.97
C SER A 196 25.66 -16.17 -2.16
N GLU A 197 25.10 -16.29 -3.36
CA GLU A 197 25.84 -16.63 -4.58
C GLU A 197 26.90 -15.59 -4.92
N GLU A 198 26.58 -14.30 -4.83
CA GLU A 198 27.55 -13.23 -5.05
C GLU A 198 28.66 -13.24 -3.99
N HIS A 199 28.33 -13.52 -2.72
CA HIS A 199 29.34 -13.69 -1.68
C HIS A 199 30.28 -14.86 -1.99
N LEU A 200 29.74 -16.02 -2.37
CA LEU A 200 30.52 -17.21 -2.73
C LEU A 200 31.45 -16.97 -3.93
N ARG A 201 31.01 -16.16 -4.90
CA ARG A 201 31.85 -15.68 -6.01
C ARG A 201 33.01 -14.80 -5.52
N THR A 202 32.75 -13.90 -4.57
CA THR A 202 33.80 -13.00 -4.03
C THR A 202 34.90 -13.75 -3.28
N VAL A 203 34.57 -14.87 -2.63
CA VAL A 203 35.54 -15.72 -1.92
C VAL A 203 36.21 -16.77 -2.82
N SER A 204 36.06 -16.66 -4.15
CA SER A 204 36.71 -17.50 -5.16
C SER A 204 36.46 -19.01 -5.01
N ILE A 205 35.23 -19.41 -4.65
CA ILE A 205 34.86 -20.83 -4.64
C ILE A 205 34.93 -21.41 -6.05
N GLN A 206 35.34 -22.69 -6.15
CA GLN A 206 35.42 -23.41 -7.42
C GLN A 206 34.07 -23.42 -8.14
N ASN A 207 34.10 -23.21 -9.46
CA ASN A 207 32.89 -23.11 -10.29
C ASN A 207 31.93 -24.30 -10.13
N ASP A 208 32.45 -25.52 -10.01
CA ASP A 208 31.63 -26.73 -9.84
C ASP A 208 30.86 -26.71 -8.51
N ALA A 209 31.51 -26.28 -7.43
CA ALA A 209 30.86 -26.14 -6.12
C ALA A 209 29.82 -25.01 -6.11
N LEU A 210 30.09 -23.92 -6.84
CA LEU A 210 29.12 -22.83 -7.00
C LEU A 210 27.88 -23.31 -7.76
N GLN A 211 28.06 -24.08 -8.84
CA GLN A 211 26.94 -24.62 -9.61
C GLN A 211 26.08 -25.57 -8.76
N HIS A 212 26.71 -26.44 -7.96
CA HIS A 212 25.98 -27.30 -7.03
C HIS A 212 25.13 -26.51 -6.02
N ILE A 213 25.61 -25.36 -5.54
CA ILE A 213 24.85 -24.50 -4.63
C ILE A 213 23.67 -23.85 -5.34
N VAL A 214 23.85 -23.38 -6.57
CA VAL A 214 22.76 -22.84 -7.41
C VAL A 214 21.66 -23.90 -7.60
N ASP A 215 22.03 -25.13 -7.94
CA ASP A 215 21.07 -26.22 -8.15
C ASP A 215 20.30 -26.55 -6.85
N LEU A 216 20.97 -26.52 -5.70
CA LEU A 216 20.35 -26.69 -4.38
C LEU A 216 19.40 -25.55 -4.05
N ASN A 217 19.77 -24.30 -4.36
CA ASN A 217 18.92 -23.12 -4.16
C ASN A 217 17.63 -23.23 -5.00
N GLU A 218 17.74 -23.62 -6.27
CA GLU A 218 16.56 -23.81 -7.14
C GLU A 218 15.63 -24.91 -6.62
N ALA A 219 16.19 -26.03 -6.15
CA ALA A 219 15.42 -27.10 -5.54
C ALA A 219 14.72 -26.65 -4.25
N ALA A 220 15.40 -25.84 -3.42
CA ALA A 220 14.82 -25.25 -2.22
C ALA A 220 13.68 -24.28 -2.55
N ILE A 221 13.84 -23.40 -3.55
CA ILE A 221 12.78 -22.49 -4.00
C ILE A 221 11.54 -23.28 -4.44
N LYS A 222 11.71 -24.33 -5.24
CA LYS A 222 10.60 -25.20 -5.68
C LYS A 222 9.88 -25.86 -4.50
N ARG A 223 10.62 -26.27 -3.47
CA ARG A 223 10.06 -26.85 -2.24
C ARG A 223 9.27 -25.81 -1.46
N VAL A 224 9.77 -24.59 -1.29
CA VAL A 224 9.04 -23.49 -0.62
C VAL A 224 7.70 -23.22 -1.33
N ILE A 225 7.73 -23.12 -2.66
CA ILE A 225 6.50 -22.91 -3.46
C ILE A 225 5.51 -24.07 -3.27
N GLN A 226 6.00 -25.32 -3.28
CA GLN A 226 5.16 -26.50 -3.06
C GLN A 226 4.48 -26.45 -1.69
N THR A 227 5.26 -26.24 -0.62
CA THR A 227 4.76 -26.25 0.76
C THR A 227 3.76 -25.10 1.01
N GLU A 228 4.04 -23.90 0.49
CA GLU A 228 3.09 -22.79 0.58
C GLU A 228 1.80 -23.06 -0.20
N ALA A 229 1.89 -23.69 -1.38
CA ALA A 229 0.69 -24.01 -2.16
C ALA A 229 -0.18 -25.08 -1.48
N GLU A 230 0.43 -26.12 -0.91
CA GLU A 230 -0.29 -27.13 -0.10
C GLU A 230 -0.97 -26.50 1.11
N TYR A 231 -0.26 -25.60 1.80
CA TYR A 231 -0.82 -24.87 2.94
C TYR A 231 -2.02 -24.02 2.52
N ILE A 232 -1.89 -23.20 1.47
CA ILE A 232 -2.99 -22.37 0.95
C ILE A 232 -4.17 -23.25 0.53
N ASN A 233 -3.90 -24.37 -0.15
CA ASN A 233 -4.96 -25.28 -0.58
C ASN A 233 -5.75 -25.83 0.61
N SER A 234 -5.06 -26.24 1.68
CA SER A 234 -5.69 -26.77 2.90
C SER A 234 -6.60 -25.77 3.64
N GLN A 235 -6.38 -24.47 3.43
CA GLN A 235 -7.17 -23.41 4.08
C GLN A 235 -8.32 -22.93 3.21
N ALA A 236 -8.15 -22.93 1.88
CA ALA A 236 -9.06 -22.28 0.96
C ALA A 236 -10.04 -23.24 0.25
N PHE A 237 -9.68 -24.52 0.14
CA PHE A 237 -10.46 -25.52 -0.61
C PHE A 237 -10.91 -26.67 0.29
N LYS A 238 -12.09 -27.23 0.01
CA LYS A 238 -12.64 -28.35 0.80
C LYS A 238 -11.95 -29.67 0.51
N GLU A 239 -11.53 -29.85 -0.74
CA GLU A 239 -10.89 -31.07 -1.24
C GLU A 239 -9.42 -30.78 -1.61
N ASN A 240 -8.54 -31.69 -1.22
CA ASN A 240 -7.11 -31.56 -1.47
C ASN A 240 -6.74 -32.08 -2.86
N GLU A 241 -7.26 -31.41 -3.90
CA GLU A 241 -7.05 -31.81 -5.28
C GLU A 241 -5.66 -31.38 -5.80
N PRO A 242 -4.87 -32.29 -6.41
CA PRO A 242 -3.56 -31.97 -6.97
C PRO A 242 -3.60 -30.83 -8.00
N GLU A 243 -4.71 -30.71 -8.74
CA GLU A 243 -4.89 -29.66 -9.74
C GLU A 243 -4.94 -28.26 -9.10
N ASN A 244 -5.60 -28.11 -7.94
CA ASN A 244 -5.68 -26.84 -7.23
C ASN A 244 -4.31 -26.41 -6.71
N ILE A 245 -3.52 -27.36 -6.20
CA ILE A 245 -2.15 -27.11 -5.77
C ILE A 245 -1.31 -26.57 -6.94
N GLU A 246 -1.38 -27.17 -8.13
CA GLU A 246 -0.63 -26.68 -9.29
C GLU A 246 -1.08 -25.28 -9.75
N LYS A 247 -2.39 -24.99 -9.72
CA LYS A 247 -2.90 -23.62 -10.00
C LYS A 247 -2.37 -22.61 -9.00
N ILE A 248 -2.36 -22.94 -7.72
CA ILE A 248 -1.81 -22.08 -6.66
C ILE A 248 -0.30 -21.89 -6.86
N LYS A 249 0.46 -22.95 -7.15
CA LYS A 249 1.90 -22.86 -7.43
C LYS A 249 2.21 -21.93 -8.59
N ASN A 250 1.44 -22.03 -9.67
CA ASN A 250 1.58 -21.14 -10.83
C ASN A 250 1.28 -19.69 -10.45
N SER A 251 0.23 -19.47 -9.67
CA SER A 251 -0.12 -18.14 -9.18
C SER A 251 0.96 -17.54 -8.29
N ILE A 252 1.51 -18.31 -7.33
CA ILE A 252 2.64 -17.90 -6.47
C ILE A 252 3.85 -17.49 -7.32
N LYS A 253 4.22 -18.31 -8.32
CA LYS A 253 5.36 -18.02 -9.21
C LYS A 253 5.14 -16.73 -10.00
N THR A 254 3.95 -16.55 -10.56
CA THR A 254 3.62 -15.36 -11.34
C THR A 254 3.66 -14.10 -10.49
N PHE A 255 3.05 -14.12 -9.30
CA PHE A 255 3.12 -12.97 -8.39
C PHE A 255 4.55 -12.72 -7.90
N ALA A 256 5.35 -13.77 -7.63
CA ALA A 256 6.75 -13.61 -7.24
C ALA A 256 7.57 -12.93 -8.34
N ASP A 257 7.38 -13.31 -9.61
CA ASP A 257 8.04 -12.68 -10.76
C ASP A 257 7.62 -11.21 -10.94
N ILE A 258 6.33 -10.92 -10.77
CA ILE A 258 5.80 -9.54 -10.81
C ILE A 258 6.43 -8.69 -9.70
N ILE A 259 6.47 -9.19 -8.47
CA ILE A 259 7.07 -8.50 -7.32
C ILE A 259 8.58 -8.30 -7.54
N MET A 260 9.29 -9.32 -8.02
CA MET A 260 10.72 -9.23 -8.36
C MET A 260 11.02 -8.12 -9.36
N LYS A 261 10.11 -7.87 -10.30
CA LYS A 261 10.24 -6.83 -11.32
C LYS A 261 9.74 -5.45 -10.85
N GLY A 262 9.33 -5.31 -9.59
CA GLY A 262 8.89 -4.03 -9.01
C GLY A 262 7.38 -3.78 -9.09
N GLY A 263 6.59 -4.79 -9.42
CA GLY A 263 5.14 -4.77 -9.23
C GLY A 263 4.76 -4.89 -7.75
N GLU A 264 3.55 -4.50 -7.42
CA GLU A 264 3.04 -4.49 -6.04
C GLU A 264 1.57 -4.91 -6.02
N VAL A 265 1.15 -5.64 -4.99
CA VAL A 265 -0.26 -5.96 -4.75
C VAL A 265 -0.65 -5.47 -3.38
N ARG A 266 -1.73 -4.70 -3.30
CA ARG A 266 -2.24 -4.07 -2.09
C ARG A 266 -3.75 -4.33 -1.95
N PRO A 267 -4.29 -4.32 -0.73
CA PRO A 267 -5.73 -4.31 -0.52
C PRO A 267 -6.36 -3.04 -1.12
N ALA A 268 -7.68 -3.03 -1.23
CA ALA A 268 -8.43 -1.80 -1.44
C ALA A 268 -8.15 -0.79 -0.31
N ILE A 269 -8.21 0.50 -0.64
CA ILE A 269 -7.91 1.56 0.34
C ILE A 269 -8.91 1.57 1.50
N ASN A 270 -10.18 1.29 1.19
CA ASN A 270 -11.26 1.17 2.14
C ASN A 270 -11.41 -0.23 2.74
N ALA A 271 -10.50 -1.17 2.44
CA ALA A 271 -10.54 -2.47 3.09
C ALA A 271 -10.41 -2.30 4.63
N PRO A 272 -11.08 -3.11 5.44
CA PRO A 272 -10.92 -3.06 6.88
C PRO A 272 -9.50 -3.53 7.29
N GLU A 273 -9.07 -3.14 8.50
CA GLU A 273 -7.67 -3.32 8.94
C GLU A 273 -7.27 -4.81 9.03
N ASP A 274 -8.20 -5.68 9.37
CA ASP A 274 -7.98 -7.14 9.37
C ASP A 274 -7.58 -7.66 7.98
N ILE A 275 -8.20 -7.17 6.91
CA ILE A 275 -7.82 -7.49 5.53
C ILE A 275 -6.47 -6.87 5.17
N LYS A 276 -6.21 -5.62 5.60
CA LYS A 276 -4.94 -4.94 5.31
C LYS A 276 -3.73 -5.68 5.89
N GLU A 277 -3.87 -6.24 7.09
CA GLU A 277 -2.82 -7.02 7.75
C GLU A 277 -2.49 -8.34 7.02
N LEU A 278 -3.40 -8.85 6.19
CA LEU A 278 -3.14 -10.06 5.40
C LEU A 278 -2.15 -9.82 4.26
N PHE A 279 -1.96 -8.57 3.83
CA PHE A 279 -1.06 -8.23 2.74
C PHE A 279 0.35 -7.90 3.22
N PRO A 280 1.38 -8.27 2.44
CA PRO A 280 2.76 -7.97 2.76
C PRO A 280 3.05 -6.45 2.72
N SER A 281 3.52 -5.86 3.83
CA SER A 281 3.91 -4.44 3.88
C SER A 281 5.32 -4.18 3.30
N ASN A 282 6.25 -5.12 3.46
CA ASN A 282 7.57 -5.10 2.85
C ASN A 282 7.97 -6.49 2.33
N PRO A 283 7.81 -6.78 1.02
CA PRO A 283 8.08 -8.09 0.45
C PRO A 283 9.50 -8.62 0.71
N ALA A 284 10.49 -7.73 0.83
CA ALA A 284 11.90 -8.11 1.03
C ALA A 284 12.22 -8.62 2.45
N LEU A 285 11.29 -8.51 3.40
CA LEU A 285 11.50 -8.93 4.79
C LEU A 285 10.57 -10.09 5.21
N ILE A 286 9.84 -10.68 4.27
CA ILE A 286 8.80 -11.64 4.59
C ILE A 286 9.32 -13.06 4.63
N GLU A 287 8.94 -13.77 5.67
CA GLU A 287 9.26 -15.19 5.85
C GLU A 287 8.03 -16.05 5.55
N SER A 288 8.30 -17.31 5.18
CA SER A 288 7.29 -18.32 4.90
C SER A 288 6.39 -18.54 6.12
N LYS A 289 5.07 -18.56 5.88
CA LYS A 289 4.08 -18.86 6.93
C LYS A 289 4.03 -20.36 7.20
N ALA A 290 4.24 -21.19 6.18
CA ALA A 290 4.20 -22.63 6.31
C ALA A 290 5.41 -23.17 7.09
N ILE A 291 6.62 -22.69 6.80
CA ILE A 291 7.85 -23.18 7.44
C ILE A 291 7.90 -22.85 8.94
N LYS A 292 7.40 -21.67 9.36
CA LYS A 292 7.33 -21.29 10.78
C LYS A 292 6.43 -22.18 11.64
N LYS A 293 5.43 -22.84 11.05
CA LYS A 293 4.56 -23.75 11.80
C LYS A 293 5.20 -25.13 11.98
N ILE A 294 5.97 -25.60 11.01
CA ILE A 294 6.67 -26.89 11.08
C ILE A 294 7.77 -26.88 12.15
N GLU A 295 8.36 -25.71 12.46
CA GLU A 295 9.35 -25.57 13.54
C GLU A 295 8.73 -25.41 14.95
N ASN A 296 7.42 -25.18 15.06
CA ASN A 296 6.71 -24.97 16.33
C ASN A 296 5.80 -26.16 16.74
N GLU A 297 5.90 -27.29 16.04
CA GLU A 297 5.33 -28.59 16.41
C GLU A 297 6.45 -29.54 16.86
#